data_AF-A0A7S4PVE4-F1
#
_entry.id   AF-A0A7S4PVE4-F1
#
_cell.length_a   1.000
_cell.length_b   1.000
_cell.length_c   1.000
_cell.angle_alpha   90.00
_cell.angle_beta   90.00
_cell.angle_gamma   90.00
#
_symmetry.space_group_name_H-M   'P 1'
#
loop_
_entity.id
_entity.type
_entity.pdbx_description
1 polymer ?
#
loop_
_entity_poly.entity_id
_entity_poly.type
_entity_poly.pdbx_seq_one_letter_code
_entity_poly.pdbx_strand_id
1 'polypeptide(L)'
;MLQSWFLGYAAALGIKFTSSVDDVVWLAPFLTSRDSVATRVHNSTVYIGICMVQTLVAMVIAYSGNAIVGRIASGVNSAWTTEKIMTVGAGVLLALYSLKLLREYIQELQEDNDNENEVERPTEIELAPNDEHRRTLQDSEQLIPPEADAENPPDKDSIGNKEQVSKGASKRREALYCIAFIGSIDDLTLFVPMLVGKGFDVVQLALGAFTAASSIVMLCIFIGLCKPIADFLSRVPLFLIVMGFATLLLIRGFSM
;
A
#
# COMPACT_ATOMS: atom_id res chain seq x y z
N MET A 1 31.94 11.13 21.16
CA MET A 1 31.79 9.97 20.25
C MET A 1 30.47 9.25 20.49
N LEU A 2 30.15 8.81 21.71
CA LEU A 2 28.87 8.14 21.99
C LEU A 2 27.65 9.07 21.77
N GLN A 3 27.71 10.31 22.28
CA GLN A 3 26.63 11.29 22.10
C GLN A 3 26.37 11.64 20.63
N SER A 4 27.42 11.85 19.83
CA SER A 4 27.30 12.11 18.39
C SER A 4 26.74 10.90 17.64
N TRP A 5 27.07 9.69 18.08
CA TRP A 5 26.52 8.47 17.51
C TRP A 5 25.01 8.33 17.79
N PHE A 6 24.59 8.56 19.04
CA PHE A 6 23.16 8.55 19.39
C PHE A 6 22.36 9.64 18.70
N LEU A 7 22.92 10.84 18.57
CA LEU A 7 22.27 11.93 17.83
C LEU A 7 22.09 11.55 16.36
N GLY A 8 23.10 10.90 15.78
CA GLY A 8 23.07 10.36 14.42
C GLY A 8 21.94 9.36 14.22
N TYR A 9 21.89 8.36 15.10
CA TYR A 9 20.83 7.35 15.11
C TYR A 9 19.43 7.94 15.32
N ALA A 10 19.28 8.85 16.28
CA ALA A 10 17.98 9.47 16.59
C ALA A 10 17.47 10.34 15.44
N ALA A 11 18.36 11.06 14.76
CA ALA A 11 18.00 11.80 13.56
C ALA A 11 17.57 10.86 12.43
N ALA A 12 18.35 9.81 12.14
CA ALA A 12 18.00 8.80 11.13
C ALA A 12 16.62 8.16 11.40
N LEU A 13 16.36 7.79 12.65
CA LEU A 13 15.08 7.27 13.10
C LEU A 13 13.97 8.31 12.91
N GLY A 14 14.20 9.56 13.36
CA GLY A 14 13.23 10.64 13.26
C GLY A 14 12.84 10.94 11.81
N ILE A 15 13.83 11.03 10.91
CA ILE A 15 13.60 11.29 9.48
C ILE A 15 12.76 10.18 8.88
N LYS A 16 13.21 8.91 8.99
CA LYS A 16 12.48 7.76 8.45
C LYS A 16 11.08 7.68 9.04
N PHE A 17 10.93 7.94 10.34
CA PHE A 17 9.63 7.93 10.98
C PHE A 17 8.72 9.03 10.44
N THR A 18 9.22 10.26 10.29
CA THR A 18 8.44 11.39 9.77
C THR A 18 8.12 11.26 8.29
N SER A 19 9.04 10.71 7.51
CA SER A 19 8.87 10.53 6.06
C SER A 19 7.91 9.39 5.79
N SER A 20 8.02 8.28 6.53
CA SER A 20 7.14 7.11 6.40
C SER A 20 5.88 7.17 7.28
N VAL A 21 5.41 8.37 7.67
CA VAL A 21 4.09 8.52 8.30
C VAL A 21 2.99 8.22 7.29
N ASP A 22 3.20 8.57 6.03
CA ASP A 22 2.28 8.26 4.94
C ASP A 22 2.17 6.73 4.76
N ASP A 23 3.26 5.97 4.90
CA ASP A 23 3.27 4.50 4.87
C ASP A 23 2.25 3.88 5.82
N VAL A 24 1.96 4.52 6.97
CA VAL A 24 0.92 4.05 7.90
C VAL A 24 -0.45 4.05 7.24
N VAL A 25 -0.75 5.10 6.47
CA VAL A 25 -2.01 5.24 5.74
C VAL A 25 -2.09 4.19 4.62
N TRP A 26 -0.97 3.96 3.93
CA TRP A 26 -0.89 3.02 2.81
C TRP A 26 -0.94 1.55 3.26
N LEU A 27 -0.27 1.22 4.37
CA LEU A 27 -0.19 -0.14 4.90
C LEU A 27 -1.38 -0.52 5.76
N ALA A 28 -2.08 0.46 6.35
CA ALA A 28 -3.19 0.20 7.25
C ALA A 28 -4.19 -0.79 6.65
N PRO A 29 -4.78 -0.60 5.46
CA PRO A 29 -5.76 -1.52 4.89
C PRO A 29 -5.28 -2.98 4.72
N PHE A 30 -3.96 -3.19 4.63
CA PHE A 30 -3.33 -4.51 4.40
C PHE A 30 -2.90 -5.19 5.67
N LEU A 31 -2.60 -4.40 6.69
CA LEU A 31 -2.33 -4.90 8.02
C LEU A 31 -3.63 -5.00 8.84
N THR A 32 -4.72 -4.37 8.40
CA THR A 32 -6.07 -4.49 8.99
C THR A 32 -6.96 -5.54 8.32
N SER A 33 -6.63 -5.99 7.10
CA SER A 33 -7.45 -6.99 6.40
C SER A 33 -7.61 -8.25 7.27
N ARG A 34 -8.77 -8.89 7.17
CA ARG A 34 -9.13 -10.14 7.89
C ARG A 34 -8.31 -11.36 7.46
N ASP A 35 -7.13 -11.14 6.89
CA ASP A 35 -6.21 -12.18 6.48
C ASP A 35 -5.59 -12.88 7.68
N SER A 36 -5.06 -14.09 7.42
CA SER A 36 -4.33 -14.85 8.43
C SER A 36 -3.14 -14.05 8.97
N VAL A 37 -2.78 -14.27 10.24
CA VAL A 37 -1.61 -13.66 10.89
C VAL A 37 -0.34 -13.93 10.07
N ALA A 38 -0.22 -15.11 9.46
CA ALA A 38 0.91 -15.47 8.61
C ALA A 38 1.04 -14.53 7.38
N THR A 39 -0.08 -14.21 6.72
CA THR A 39 -0.10 -13.27 5.60
C THR A 39 0.33 -11.88 6.03
N ARG A 40 -0.14 -11.41 7.19
CA ARG A 40 0.21 -10.10 7.74
C ARG A 40 1.72 -10.01 8.02
N VAL A 41 2.29 -11.02 8.68
CA VAL A 41 3.73 -11.09 8.96
C VAL A 41 4.56 -11.14 7.68
N HIS A 42 4.10 -11.87 6.66
CA HIS A 42 4.77 -11.92 5.37
C HIS A 42 4.79 -10.53 4.71
N ASN A 43 3.64 -9.86 4.62
CA ASN A 43 3.53 -8.51 4.06
C ASN A 43 4.40 -7.50 4.83
N SER A 44 4.41 -7.56 6.17
CA SER A 44 5.28 -6.73 7.01
C SER A 44 6.76 -6.97 6.74
N THR A 45 7.16 -8.24 6.59
CA THR A 45 8.56 -8.60 6.31
C THR A 45 9.00 -8.07 4.95
N VAL A 46 8.13 -8.20 3.94
CA VAL A 46 8.42 -7.68 2.60
C VAL A 46 8.53 -6.15 2.62
N TYR A 47 7.63 -5.45 3.31
CA TYR A 47 7.72 -4.00 3.48
C TYR A 47 9.05 -3.57 4.12
N ILE A 48 9.44 -4.20 5.23
CA ILE A 48 10.74 -3.92 5.87
C ILE A 48 11.89 -4.17 4.87
N GLY A 49 11.84 -5.26 4.10
CA GLY A 49 12.82 -5.55 3.05
C GLY A 49 12.92 -4.45 2.00
N ILE A 50 11.79 -3.95 1.51
CA ILE A 50 11.73 -2.83 0.54
C ILE A 50 12.35 -1.58 1.16
N CYS A 51 12.00 -1.22 2.40
CA CYS A 51 12.59 -0.07 3.08
C CYS A 51 14.12 -0.19 3.21
N MET A 52 14.65 -1.38 3.51
CA MET A 52 16.10 -1.58 3.62
C MET A 52 16.81 -1.47 2.26
N VAL A 53 16.23 -2.04 1.20
CA VAL A 53 16.76 -1.91 -0.17
C VAL A 53 16.74 -0.45 -0.60
N GLN A 54 15.66 0.27 -0.31
CA GLN A 54 15.53 1.68 -0.62
C GLN A 54 16.55 2.53 0.15
N THR A 55 16.80 2.26 1.44
CA THR A 55 17.90 2.92 2.19
C THR A 55 19.26 2.65 1.55
N LEU A 56 19.51 1.42 1.07
CA LEU A 56 20.73 1.09 0.33
C LEU A 56 20.83 1.87 -0.99
N VAL A 57 19.74 1.95 -1.76
CA VAL A 57 19.70 2.72 -3.01
C VAL A 57 19.92 4.20 -2.74
N ALA A 58 19.29 4.77 -1.70
CA ALA A 58 19.51 6.15 -1.26
C ALA A 58 20.99 6.41 -0.97
N MET A 59 21.64 5.46 -0.31
CA MET A 59 23.06 5.52 0.01
C MET A 59 23.93 5.51 -1.25
N VAL A 60 23.66 4.59 -2.19
CA VAL A 60 24.36 4.54 -3.48
C VAL A 60 24.16 5.85 -4.24
N ILE A 61 22.96 6.40 -4.27
CA ILE A 61 22.65 7.67 -4.95
C ILE A 61 23.32 8.83 -4.25
N ALA A 62 23.38 8.89 -2.91
CA ALA A 62 24.06 9.97 -2.21
C ALA A 62 25.58 9.96 -2.47
N TYR A 63 26.21 8.79 -2.44
CA TYR A 63 27.63 8.65 -2.77
C TYR A 63 27.92 8.99 -4.24
N SER A 64 27.07 8.50 -5.16
CA SER A 64 27.21 8.76 -6.61
C SER A 64 26.87 10.21 -6.98
N GLY A 65 25.87 10.77 -6.30
CA GLY A 65 25.34 12.11 -6.50
C GLY A 65 26.40 13.17 -6.23
N ASN A 66 27.22 13.00 -5.19
CA ASN A 66 28.36 13.89 -4.95
C ASN A 66 29.35 13.93 -6.13
N ALA A 67 29.61 12.78 -6.76
CA ALA A 67 30.50 12.71 -7.92
C ALA A 67 29.85 13.32 -9.19
N ILE A 68 28.56 13.10 -9.40
CA ILE A 68 27.82 13.60 -10.56
C ILE A 68 27.56 15.11 -10.43
N VAL A 69 27.06 15.57 -9.28
CA VAL A 69 26.83 16.98 -8.98
C VAL A 69 28.14 17.75 -9.05
N GLY A 70 29.25 17.20 -8.55
CA GLY A 70 30.57 17.83 -8.70
C GLY A 70 30.98 18.04 -10.17
N ARG A 71 30.60 17.13 -11.08
CA ARG A 71 30.86 17.24 -12.52
C ARG A 71 29.90 18.17 -13.26
N ILE A 72 28.64 18.25 -12.84
CA ILE A 72 27.62 19.09 -13.47
C ILE A 72 27.75 20.54 -12.99
N ALA A 73 28.00 20.74 -11.69
CA ALA A 73 28.09 22.07 -11.08
C ALA A 73 29.34 22.86 -11.50
N SER A 74 30.36 22.22 -12.08
CA SER A 74 31.57 22.92 -12.55
C SER A 74 31.33 23.83 -13.76
N GLY A 75 30.13 23.79 -14.39
CA GLY A 75 29.87 24.49 -15.65
C GLY A 75 28.71 25.49 -15.66
N VAL A 76 27.92 25.64 -14.58
CA VAL A 76 26.67 26.41 -14.62
C VAL A 76 26.56 27.42 -13.47
N ASN A 77 26.27 28.69 -13.80
CA ASN A 77 26.09 29.78 -12.84
C ASN A 77 24.81 29.60 -11.99
N SER A 78 24.96 28.94 -10.85
CA SER A 78 24.33 29.03 -9.51
C SER A 78 22.82 29.28 -9.28
N ALA A 79 21.94 29.41 -10.29
CA ALA A 79 20.53 29.72 -10.00
C ALA A 79 19.72 28.55 -9.43
N TRP A 80 20.10 27.29 -9.72
CA TRP A 80 19.38 26.10 -9.27
C TRP A 80 20.26 25.23 -8.36
N THR A 81 19.82 25.02 -7.12
CA THR A 81 20.45 24.08 -6.20
C THR A 81 19.95 22.67 -6.46
N THR A 82 20.79 21.65 -6.23
CA THR A 82 20.41 20.23 -6.37
C THR A 82 19.18 19.88 -5.54
N GLU A 83 19.06 20.48 -4.34
CA GLU A 83 17.90 20.32 -3.45
C GLU A 83 16.60 20.78 -4.11
N LYS A 84 16.59 21.94 -4.78
CA LYS A 84 15.42 22.44 -5.53
C LYS A 84 15.05 21.51 -6.68
N ILE A 85 16.04 21.06 -7.46
CA ILE A 85 15.80 20.14 -8.59
C ILE A 85 15.13 18.86 -8.10
N MET A 86 15.67 18.26 -7.03
CA MET A 86 15.13 17.00 -6.50
C MET A 86 13.75 17.20 -5.88
N THR A 87 13.53 18.29 -5.13
CA THR A 87 12.23 18.57 -4.50
C THR A 87 11.13 18.82 -5.53
N VAL A 88 11.40 19.66 -6.53
CA VAL A 88 10.45 19.94 -7.61
C VAL A 88 10.20 18.67 -8.45
N GLY A 89 11.27 17.92 -8.76
CA GLY A 89 11.16 16.66 -9.49
C GLY A 89 10.30 15.63 -8.77
N ALA A 90 10.50 15.47 -7.46
CA ALA A 90 9.68 14.60 -6.61
C ALA A 90 8.21 15.02 -6.59
N GLY A 91 7.94 16.32 -6.41
CA GLY A 91 6.59 16.88 -6.43
C GLY A 91 5.87 16.65 -7.77
N VAL A 92 6.56 16.81 -8.90
CA VAL A 92 6.00 16.52 -10.24
C VAL A 92 5.69 15.04 -10.41
N LEU A 93 6.60 14.15 -10.02
CA LEU A 93 6.38 12.70 -10.12
C LEU A 93 5.20 12.25 -9.25
N LEU A 94 5.09 12.76 -8.02
CA LEU A 94 3.95 12.50 -7.14
C LEU A 94 2.63 13.03 -7.72
N ALA A 95 2.65 14.22 -8.35
CA ALA A 95 1.47 14.77 -9.02
C ALA A 95 1.04 13.95 -10.24
N LEU A 96 1.98 13.41 -11.01
CA LEU A 96 1.66 12.50 -12.12
C LEU A 96 1.09 11.18 -11.59
N TYR A 97 1.63 10.69 -10.48
CA TYR A 97 1.16 9.46 -9.86
C TYR A 97 -0.25 9.61 -9.25
N SER A 98 -0.55 10.73 -8.60
CA SER A 98 -1.90 10.99 -8.10
C SER A 98 -2.93 11.09 -9.23
N LEU A 99 -2.57 11.63 -10.39
CA LEU A 99 -3.43 11.60 -11.58
C LEU A 99 -3.70 10.18 -12.07
N LYS A 100 -2.69 9.30 -12.02
CA LYS A 100 -2.88 7.88 -12.32
C LYS A 100 -3.86 7.23 -11.33
N LEU A 101 -3.67 7.45 -10.03
CA LEU A 101 -4.54 6.93 -8.98
C LEU A 101 -5.98 7.45 -9.11
N LEU A 102 -6.15 8.73 -9.47
CA LEU A 102 -7.46 9.31 -9.74
C LEU A 102 -8.15 8.62 -10.92
N ARG A 103 -7.40 8.30 -11.98
CA ARG A 103 -7.93 7.57 -13.14
C ARG A 103 -8.38 6.16 -12.75
N GLU A 104 -7.56 5.44 -11.98
CA GLU A 104 -7.91 4.10 -11.48
C GLU A 104 -9.17 4.16 -10.59
N TYR A 105 -9.26 5.16 -9.71
CA TYR A 105 -10.44 5.38 -8.86
C TYR A 105 -11.73 5.68 -9.65
N ILE A 106 -11.65 6.53 -10.69
CA ILE A 106 -12.81 6.82 -11.55
C ILE A 106 -13.24 5.57 -12.33
N GLN A 107 -12.28 4.76 -12.79
CA GLN A 107 -12.57 3.53 -13.51
C GLN A 107 -13.30 2.51 -12.61
N GLU A 108 -12.84 2.33 -11.37
CA GLU A 108 -13.51 1.43 -10.40
C GLU A 108 -14.96 1.87 -10.14
N LEU A 109 -15.22 3.17 -9.96
CA LEU A 109 -16.59 3.68 -9.79
C LEU A 109 -17.50 3.43 -11.01
N GLN A 110 -16.94 3.41 -12.21
CA GLN A 110 -17.71 3.13 -13.43
C GLN A 110 -18.04 1.64 -13.55
N GLU A 111 -17.07 0.76 -13.27
CA GLU A 111 -17.26 -0.69 -13.30
C GLU A 111 -18.32 -1.15 -12.26
N ASP A 112 -18.37 -0.53 -11.09
CA ASP A 112 -19.38 -0.84 -10.07
C ASP A 112 -20.81 -0.44 -10.50
N ASN A 113 -20.96 0.71 -11.18
CA ASN A 113 -22.26 1.20 -11.64
C ASN A 113 -22.82 0.38 -12.82
N ASP A 114 -21.96 -0.07 -13.73
CA ASP A 114 -22.38 -0.91 -14.86
C ASP A 114 -22.90 -2.29 -14.39
N ASN A 115 -22.33 -2.85 -13.30
CA ASN A 115 -22.77 -4.12 -12.73
C ASN A 115 -24.14 -4.02 -12.02
N GLU A 116 -24.47 -2.92 -11.37
CA GLU A 116 -25.79 -2.74 -10.73
C GLU A 116 -26.93 -2.73 -11.75
N ASN A 117 -26.68 -2.23 -12.97
CA ASN A 117 -27.69 -2.16 -14.04
C ASN A 117 -27.95 -3.50 -14.75
N GLU A 118 -27.07 -4.51 -14.60
CA GLU A 118 -27.23 -5.81 -15.28
C GLU A 118 -28.07 -6.83 -14.49
N VAL A 119 -28.25 -6.63 -13.17
CA VAL A 119 -28.97 -7.55 -12.28
C VAL A 119 -30.50 -7.38 -12.35
N GLU A 120 -30.99 -6.31 -12.96
CA GLU A 120 -32.42 -5.99 -13.01
C GLU A 120 -33.10 -6.39 -14.35
N ARG A 121 -32.61 -7.41 -15.06
CA ARG A 121 -33.46 -8.09 -16.06
C ARG A 121 -34.43 -9.00 -15.30
N PRO A 122 -35.74 -8.72 -15.31
CA PRO A 122 -36.70 -9.66 -14.79
C PRO A 122 -36.53 -10.93 -15.62
N THR A 123 -36.14 -12.02 -14.96
CA THR A 123 -36.35 -13.35 -15.50
C THR A 123 -37.85 -13.44 -15.72
N GLU A 124 -38.27 -13.19 -16.96
CA GLU A 124 -39.62 -13.46 -17.43
C GLU A 124 -39.82 -14.95 -17.15
N ILE A 125 -40.51 -15.24 -16.06
CA ILE A 125 -40.93 -16.58 -15.70
C ILE A 125 -41.84 -16.99 -16.86
N GLU A 126 -41.27 -17.71 -17.82
CA GLU A 126 -42.01 -18.52 -18.77
C GLU A 126 -42.78 -19.53 -17.90
N LEU A 127 -44.00 -19.13 -17.53
CA LEU A 127 -44.99 -19.97 -16.88
C LEU A 127 -45.29 -21.12 -17.83
N ALA A 128 -44.50 -22.19 -17.73
CA ALA A 128 -44.93 -23.49 -18.18
C ALA A 128 -46.19 -23.86 -17.37
N PRO A 129 -47.29 -24.27 -18.03
CA PRO A 129 -48.53 -24.59 -17.36
C PRO A 129 -48.33 -25.78 -16.42
N ASN A 130 -48.84 -25.58 -15.21
CA ASN A 130 -48.77 -26.45 -14.05
C ASN A 130 -49.72 -27.64 -14.27
N ASP A 131 -49.18 -28.82 -14.58
CA ASP A 131 -49.94 -30.07 -14.51
C ASP A 131 -49.91 -30.60 -13.07
N GLU A 132 -51.12 -30.72 -12.51
CA GLU A 132 -51.44 -31.40 -11.27
C GLU A 132 -50.74 -32.76 -11.15
N HIS A 133 -50.09 -33.07 -10.02
CA HIS A 133 -50.56 -34.15 -9.15
C HIS A 133 -49.69 -34.34 -7.89
N ARG A 134 -50.38 -34.74 -6.82
CA ARG A 134 -49.91 -35.58 -5.71
C ARG A 134 -49.45 -34.90 -4.42
N ARG A 135 -50.48 -34.57 -3.63
CA ARG A 135 -50.56 -34.76 -2.16
C ARG A 135 -49.82 -36.04 -1.73
N THR A 136 -49.16 -36.04 -0.57
CA THR A 136 -49.70 -36.61 0.69
C THR A 136 -48.72 -36.32 1.84
N LEU A 137 -49.28 -35.81 2.94
CA LEU A 137 -48.71 -35.73 4.28
C LEU A 137 -48.26 -37.11 4.79
N GLN A 138 -47.12 -37.20 5.45
CA GLN A 138 -46.95 -38.17 6.53
C GLN A 138 -45.92 -37.69 7.56
N ASP A 139 -46.45 -37.24 8.69
CA ASP A 139 -45.78 -37.26 10.00
C ASP A 139 -45.20 -38.65 10.27
N SER A 140 -43.93 -38.71 10.65
CA SER A 140 -43.41 -39.71 11.58
C SER A 140 -42.04 -39.31 12.11
N GLU A 141 -42.06 -38.89 13.36
CA GLU A 141 -40.98 -38.94 14.33
C GLU A 141 -40.41 -40.37 14.39
N GLN A 142 -39.15 -40.55 13.98
CA GLN A 142 -38.38 -41.77 14.28
C GLN A 142 -36.90 -41.47 14.53
N LEU A 143 -36.50 -41.88 15.72
CA LEU A 143 -35.17 -41.86 16.35
C LEU A 143 -34.28 -43.00 15.76
N ILE A 144 -32.94 -42.89 15.94
CA ILE A 144 -31.84 -43.92 15.81
C ILE A 144 -31.05 -43.88 14.46
N PRO A 145 -29.70 -44.15 14.36
CA PRO A 145 -28.48 -43.79 15.11
C PRO A 145 -27.32 -43.31 14.13
N PRO A 146 -26.03 -43.18 14.54
CA PRO A 146 -24.95 -42.70 13.66
C PRO A 146 -24.19 -43.84 12.95
N GLU A 147 -24.19 -43.86 11.63
CA GLU A 147 -23.28 -44.62 10.75
C GLU A 147 -23.04 -43.77 9.47
N ALA A 148 -21.81 -43.32 9.25
CA ALA A 148 -20.82 -43.93 8.35
C ALA A 148 -21.02 -43.53 6.87
N ASP A 149 -20.14 -42.63 6.43
CA ASP A 149 -19.57 -42.52 5.08
C ASP A 149 -20.52 -42.45 3.88
N ALA A 150 -21.15 -41.28 3.71
CA ALA A 150 -21.65 -40.84 2.40
C ALA A 150 -20.67 -39.82 1.80
N GLU A 151 -19.75 -40.32 0.97
CA GLU A 151 -19.00 -39.52 -0.01
C GLU A 151 -19.99 -38.76 -0.91
N ASN A 152 -20.21 -37.48 -0.63
CA ASN A 152 -20.90 -36.59 -1.56
C ASN A 152 -20.00 -36.38 -2.78
N PRO A 153 -20.49 -36.58 -4.02
CA PRO A 153 -19.72 -36.31 -5.22
C PRO A 153 -19.39 -34.81 -5.31
N PRO A 154 -18.20 -34.44 -5.79
CA PRO A 154 -17.79 -33.05 -5.87
C PRO A 154 -18.64 -32.29 -6.89
N ASP A 155 -19.41 -31.31 -6.39
CA ASP A 155 -20.13 -30.31 -7.19
C ASP A 155 -19.18 -29.62 -8.18
N LYS A 156 -19.38 -29.86 -9.47
CA LYS A 156 -18.53 -29.38 -10.57
C LYS A 156 -18.75 -27.91 -10.93
N ASP A 157 -19.76 -27.25 -10.38
CA ASP A 157 -20.10 -25.86 -10.71
C ASP A 157 -19.33 -24.81 -9.87
N SER A 158 -18.47 -25.25 -8.94
CA SER A 158 -17.67 -24.36 -8.09
C SER A 158 -16.35 -23.89 -8.73
N ILE A 159 -16.01 -24.33 -9.94
CA ILE A 159 -14.69 -24.08 -10.56
C ILE A 159 -14.61 -22.69 -11.20
N GLY A 160 -15.70 -22.16 -11.76
CA GLY A 160 -15.72 -20.85 -12.42
C GLY A 160 -15.55 -19.67 -11.45
N ASN A 161 -16.10 -19.77 -10.24
CA ASN A 161 -16.12 -18.64 -9.30
C ASN A 161 -14.78 -18.43 -8.56
N LYS A 162 -13.92 -19.46 -8.49
CA LYS A 162 -12.59 -19.33 -7.86
C LYS A 162 -11.57 -18.53 -8.69
N GLU A 163 -11.70 -18.55 -10.01
CA GLU A 163 -10.72 -17.91 -10.89
C GLU A 163 -10.85 -16.37 -10.95
N GLN A 164 -12.09 -15.85 -10.88
CA GLN A 164 -12.33 -14.40 -10.85
C GLN A 164 -11.89 -13.76 -9.52
N VAL A 165 -12.16 -14.42 -8.38
CA VAL A 165 -11.72 -13.94 -7.05
C VAL A 165 -10.20 -13.87 -6.93
N SER A 166 -9.48 -14.81 -7.57
CA SER A 166 -8.01 -14.84 -7.54
C SER A 166 -7.36 -13.69 -8.32
N LYS A 167 -7.92 -13.30 -9.48
CA LYS A 167 -7.36 -12.23 -10.32
C LYS A 167 -7.47 -10.84 -9.67
N GLY A 168 -8.57 -10.55 -8.98
CA GLY A 168 -8.74 -9.28 -8.24
C GLY A 168 -7.75 -9.10 -7.10
N ALA A 169 -7.47 -10.17 -6.34
CA ALA A 169 -6.51 -10.13 -5.24
C ALA A 169 -5.07 -9.88 -5.69
N SER A 170 -4.67 -10.40 -6.87
CA SER A 170 -3.33 -10.18 -7.43
C SER A 170 -3.12 -8.72 -7.84
N LYS A 171 -4.08 -8.14 -8.58
CA LYS A 171 -4.00 -6.72 -9.00
C LYS A 171 -3.91 -5.79 -7.80
N ARG A 172 -4.70 -6.05 -6.75
CA ARG A 172 -4.63 -5.29 -5.50
C ARG A 172 -3.23 -5.39 -4.88
N ARG A 173 -2.60 -6.57 -4.85
CA ARG A 173 -1.24 -6.72 -4.33
C ARG A 173 -0.20 -5.95 -5.15
N GLU A 174 -0.28 -6.02 -6.48
CA GLU A 174 0.65 -5.28 -7.36
C GLU A 174 0.55 -3.77 -7.18
N ALA A 175 -0.68 -3.24 -7.09
CA ALA A 175 -0.91 -1.84 -6.81
C ALA A 175 -0.20 -1.42 -5.52
N LEU A 176 -0.14 -2.29 -4.50
CA LEU A 176 0.52 -1.99 -3.24
C LEU A 176 2.01 -2.01 -3.27
N TYR A 177 2.59 -2.96 -3.99
CA TYR A 177 4.01 -2.93 -4.23
C TYR A 177 4.38 -1.62 -4.92
N CYS A 178 3.59 -1.22 -5.90
CA CYS A 178 3.79 0.04 -6.62
C CYS A 178 3.65 1.25 -5.69
N ILE A 179 2.57 1.29 -4.89
CA ILE A 179 2.29 2.35 -3.92
C ILE A 179 3.39 2.44 -2.86
N ALA A 180 3.71 1.34 -2.19
CA ALA A 180 4.73 1.30 -1.14
C ALA A 180 6.11 1.64 -1.71
N PHE A 181 6.40 1.18 -2.94
CA PHE A 181 7.61 1.59 -3.64
C PHE A 181 7.62 3.09 -3.94
N ILE A 182 6.50 3.68 -4.35
CA ILE A 182 6.40 5.11 -4.63
C ILE A 182 6.47 5.96 -3.37
N GLY A 183 5.81 5.56 -2.27
CA GLY A 183 5.99 6.19 -0.95
C GLY A 183 7.45 6.13 -0.51
N SER A 184 8.10 5.00 -0.75
CA SER A 184 9.55 4.84 -0.51
C SER A 184 10.43 5.70 -1.43
N ILE A 185 9.96 6.16 -2.59
CA ILE A 185 10.73 7.14 -3.39
C ILE A 185 10.78 8.48 -2.66
N ASP A 186 9.78 8.85 -1.86
CA ASP A 186 9.82 10.09 -1.08
C ASP A 186 10.96 10.08 -0.06
N ASP A 187 11.15 8.98 0.70
CA ASP A 187 12.30 8.96 1.62
C ASP A 187 13.66 8.93 0.90
N LEU A 188 13.72 8.50 -0.37
CA LEU A 188 14.95 8.63 -1.18
C LEU A 188 15.32 10.12 -1.33
N THR A 189 14.33 10.97 -1.58
CA THR A 189 14.52 12.40 -1.83
C THR A 189 14.91 13.15 -0.55
N LEU A 190 14.48 12.67 0.62
CA LEU A 190 14.86 13.21 1.92
C LEU A 190 16.23 12.68 2.40
N PHE A 191 16.54 11.41 2.12
CA PHE A 191 17.81 10.80 2.52
C PHE A 191 19.01 11.29 1.72
N VAL A 192 18.85 11.55 0.42
CA VAL A 192 19.98 11.96 -0.41
C VAL A 192 20.62 13.28 0.06
N PRO A 193 19.88 14.39 0.28
CA PRO A 193 20.44 15.63 0.83
C PRO A 193 21.11 15.43 2.20
N MET A 194 20.50 14.62 3.07
CA MET A 194 21.01 14.40 4.43
C MET A 194 22.28 13.54 4.46
N LEU A 195 22.37 12.53 3.59
CA LEU A 195 23.57 11.72 3.41
C LEU A 195 24.71 12.55 2.81
N VAL A 196 24.40 13.44 1.87
CA VAL A 196 25.38 14.36 1.27
C VAL A 196 25.96 15.32 2.29
N GLY A 197 25.17 15.73 3.29
CA GLY A 197 25.59 16.60 4.40
C GLY A 197 26.67 16.04 5.33
N LYS A 198 27.22 14.84 5.06
CA LYS A 198 28.25 14.14 5.88
C LYS A 198 27.86 13.92 7.35
N GLY A 199 26.56 14.00 7.68
CA GLY A 199 26.10 14.01 9.06
C GLY A 199 26.08 12.65 9.74
N PHE A 200 26.03 11.55 8.98
CA PHE A 200 25.66 10.24 9.53
C PHE A 200 26.57 9.12 9.04
N ASP A 201 26.88 8.22 9.97
CA ASP A 201 27.53 6.96 9.64
C ASP A 201 26.51 6.01 8.97
N VAL A 202 27.00 5.21 8.02
CA VAL A 202 26.19 4.24 7.25
C VAL A 202 25.46 3.28 8.19
N VAL A 203 26.13 2.85 9.26
CA VAL A 203 25.56 1.92 10.24
C VAL A 203 24.45 2.58 11.06
N GLN A 204 24.62 3.85 11.45
CA GLN A 204 23.59 4.60 12.17
C GLN A 204 22.33 4.76 11.33
N LEU A 205 22.49 5.06 10.03
CA LEU A 205 21.37 5.19 9.11
C LEU A 205 20.64 3.86 8.92
N ALA A 206 21.37 2.77 8.69
CA ALA A 206 20.78 1.45 8.49
C ALA A 206 20.02 0.96 9.74
N LEU A 207 20.60 1.12 10.94
CA LEU A 207 19.94 0.75 12.19
C LEU A 207 18.75 1.66 12.49
N GLY A 208 18.88 2.97 12.27
CA GLY A 208 17.79 3.92 12.45
C GLY A 208 16.61 3.63 11.52
N ALA A 209 16.89 3.35 10.24
CA ALA A 209 15.88 2.98 9.25
C ALA A 209 15.18 1.66 9.61
N PHE A 210 15.93 0.64 10.04
CA PHE A 210 15.37 -0.64 10.47
C PHE A 210 14.45 -0.48 11.70
N THR A 211 14.89 0.25 12.71
CA THR A 211 14.07 0.51 13.91
C THR A 211 12.82 1.31 13.58
N ALA A 212 12.93 2.32 12.72
CA ALA A 212 11.79 3.12 12.26
C ALA A 212 10.78 2.25 11.50
N ALA A 213 11.22 1.47 10.50
CA ALA A 213 10.35 0.57 9.74
C ALA A 213 9.64 -0.45 10.65
N SER A 214 10.37 -1.02 11.62
CA SER A 214 9.78 -1.93 12.62
C SER A 214 8.72 -1.24 13.48
N SER A 215 8.97 0.01 13.87
CA SER A 215 8.05 0.81 14.68
C SER A 215 6.79 1.19 13.90
N ILE A 216 6.93 1.51 12.61
CA ILE A 216 5.80 1.80 11.69
C ILE A 216 4.94 0.56 11.52
N VAL A 217 5.54 -0.61 11.26
CA VAL A 217 4.79 -1.88 11.17
C VAL A 217 4.03 -2.15 12.47
N MET A 218 4.67 -1.96 13.63
CA MET A 218 4.02 -2.14 14.93
C MET A 218 2.84 -1.16 15.10
N LEU A 219 3.01 0.11 14.71
CA LEU A 219 1.96 1.11 14.75
C LEU A 219 0.80 0.76 13.81
N CYS A 220 1.08 0.27 12.60
CA CYS A 220 0.06 -0.16 11.65
C CYS A 220 -0.74 -1.36 12.18
N ILE A 221 -0.06 -2.33 12.81
CA ILE A 221 -0.72 -3.45 13.47
C ILE A 221 -1.63 -2.94 14.59
N PHE A 222 -1.16 -1.98 15.39
CA PHE A 222 -1.94 -1.38 16.48
C PHE A 222 -3.16 -0.61 15.95
N ILE A 223 -3.00 0.21 14.91
CA ILE A 223 -4.11 0.91 14.23
C ILE A 223 -5.10 -0.11 13.68
N GLY A 224 -4.63 -1.25 13.17
CA GLY A 224 -5.50 -2.32 12.71
C GLY A 224 -6.31 -3.04 13.77
N LEU A 225 -5.91 -2.93 15.04
CA LEU A 225 -6.74 -3.39 16.16
C LEU A 225 -7.83 -2.36 16.51
N CYS A 226 -7.65 -1.10 16.11
CA CYS A 226 -8.58 -0.01 16.37
C CYS A 226 -9.59 0.15 15.22
N LYS A 227 -10.68 -0.64 15.26
CA LYS A 227 -11.81 -0.57 14.30
C LYS A 227 -12.26 0.85 13.92
N PRO A 228 -12.52 1.80 14.85
CA PRO A 228 -13.01 3.13 14.47
C PRO A 228 -11.99 3.92 13.64
N ILE A 229 -10.69 3.70 13.86
CA ILE A 229 -9.63 4.37 13.07
C ILE A 229 -9.54 3.72 11.70
N ALA A 230 -9.59 2.39 11.63
CA ALA A 230 -9.58 1.66 10.36
C ALA A 230 -10.78 2.05 9.47
N ASP A 231 -11.99 2.13 10.04
CA ASP A 231 -13.21 2.54 9.32
C ASP A 231 -13.15 4.01 8.85
N PHE A 232 -12.47 4.88 9.60
CA PHE A 232 -12.24 6.25 9.19
C PHE A 232 -11.22 6.34 8.05
N LEU A 233 -10.08 5.66 8.18
CA LEU A 233 -9.02 5.65 7.16
C LEU A 233 -9.50 5.05 5.84
N SER A 234 -10.34 4.00 5.87
CA SER A 234 -10.88 3.40 4.65
C SER A 234 -11.85 4.31 3.88
N ARG A 235 -12.35 5.39 4.49
CA ARG A 235 -13.22 6.36 3.80
C ARG A 235 -12.44 7.45 3.07
N VAL A 236 -11.15 7.62 3.37
CA VAL A 236 -10.37 8.69 2.74
C VAL A 236 -9.79 8.15 1.43
N PRO A 237 -10.20 8.70 0.27
CA PRO A 237 -9.66 8.26 -0.99
C PRO A 237 -8.20 8.72 -1.08
N LEU A 238 -7.37 7.73 -1.31
CA LEU A 238 -5.92 7.78 -1.21
C LEU A 238 -5.29 8.81 -2.17
N PHE A 239 -5.89 9.06 -3.34
CA PHE A 239 -5.43 10.08 -4.27
C PHE A 239 -5.46 11.50 -3.67
N LEU A 240 -6.38 11.82 -2.76
CA LEU A 240 -6.46 13.14 -2.13
C LEU A 240 -5.24 13.41 -1.24
N ILE A 241 -4.79 12.38 -0.53
CA ILE A 241 -3.63 12.46 0.36
C ILE A 241 -2.38 12.73 -0.47
N VAL A 242 -2.18 11.95 -1.55
CA VAL A 242 -1.04 12.13 -2.47
C VAL A 242 -1.07 13.51 -3.11
N MET A 243 -2.23 13.97 -3.58
CA MET A 243 -2.38 15.31 -4.17
C MET A 243 -2.00 16.41 -3.18
N GLY A 244 -2.39 16.27 -1.91
CA GLY A 244 -2.01 17.19 -0.84
C GLY A 244 -0.49 17.28 -0.66
N PHE A 245 0.17 16.13 -0.53
CA PHE A 245 1.63 16.06 -0.40
C PHE A 245 2.35 16.61 -1.64
N ALA A 246 1.92 16.22 -2.84
CA ALA A 246 2.50 16.72 -4.09
C ALA A 246 2.40 18.25 -4.18
N THR A 247 1.23 18.81 -3.82
CA THR A 247 1.01 20.27 -3.82
C THR A 247 1.92 20.97 -2.81
N LEU A 248 2.06 20.43 -1.59
CA LEU A 248 2.94 20.98 -0.56
C LEU A 248 4.42 20.94 -0.98
N LEU A 249 4.87 19.84 -1.57
CA LEU A 249 6.25 19.70 -2.07
C LEU A 249 6.55 20.68 -3.21
N LEU A 250 5.62 20.87 -4.14
CA LEU A 250 5.77 21.85 -5.21
C LEU A 250 5.84 23.27 -4.65
N ILE A 251 4.92 23.66 -3.77
CA ILE A 251 4.94 25.00 -3.14
C ILE A 251 6.27 25.24 -2.41
N ARG A 252 6.73 24.26 -1.63
CA ARG A 252 7.99 24.37 -0.89
C ARG A 252 9.19 24.45 -1.83
N GLY A 253 9.23 23.60 -2.87
CA GLY A 253 10.29 23.59 -3.87
C GLY A 253 10.40 24.89 -4.66
N PHE A 254 9.27 25.55 -4.96
CA PHE A 254 9.26 26.86 -5.64
C PHE A 254 9.55 28.05 -4.71
N SER A 255 9.27 27.93 -3.41
CA SER A 255 9.51 29.01 -2.44
C SER A 255 10.94 29.06 -1.91
N MET A 256 11.71 27.97 -2.02
CA MET A 256 13.15 27.94 -1.72
C MET A 256 13.96 28.65 -2.79
#